data_AF-A0AA85KB66-F1
#
_entry.id   AF-A0AA85KB66-F1
#
_cell.length_a   1.000
_cell.length_b   1.000
_cell.length_c   1.000
_cell.angle_alpha   90.00
_cell.angle_beta   90.00
_cell.angle_gamma   90.00
#
_symmetry.space_group_name_H-M   'P 1'
#
loop_
_entity.id
_entity.type
_entity.pdbx_description
1 polymer ?
#
loop_
_entity_poly.entity_id
_entity_poly.type
_entity_poly.pdbx_seq_one_letter_code
_entity_poly.pdbx_strand_id
1 'polypeptide(L)'
;MFINVAVLPLFKDVDVSSFLMSSHPYLSAEFYEESQSVMGNEILIQIFCSLVSEVSRIPFSLNVANTEFLDETWCLPAFKTFTFVPCKILGARVETVDGHYLVTEVDPGGVVAEDNQITVGDILSTMYGCELHNSGVYLSNLRSLHDGQPVPVGVTKALLPDGRIYPHLKLLLEEHGYINLIMELEKTVQVDSSNNHIKNSFFDQNPWCCFRYIGQCEVGSNGGVNMINRSIISVLNNVKSSDSDTPVHIELGELGVTVWKIQWKEDKIDRADQPLLRHSYPQISSCGRRTDETNYFAYIAGDESCTTASHFICYVFESIDREEARRIISGLSLGFDRTHWTL
;
A
#
# COMPACT_ATOMS: atom_id res chain seq x y z
N MET A 1 -10.14 13.69 -27.90
CA MET A 1 -9.84 13.71 -29.36
C MET A 1 -9.12 12.42 -29.64
N PHE A 2 -9.80 11.39 -30.15
CA PHE A 2 -9.38 10.00 -29.92
C PHE A 2 -8.01 9.64 -30.53
N ILE A 3 -6.97 9.63 -29.69
CA ILE A 3 -5.71 8.94 -29.97
C ILE A 3 -5.95 7.45 -29.67
N ASN A 4 -6.75 6.80 -30.51
CA ASN A 4 -6.98 5.36 -30.46
C ASN A 4 -5.78 4.64 -31.11
N VAL A 5 -4.59 4.87 -30.56
CA VAL A 5 -3.39 4.18 -31.01
C VAL A 5 -3.36 2.84 -30.31
N ALA A 6 -3.66 1.79 -31.07
CA ALA A 6 -3.29 0.43 -30.73
C ALA A 6 -1.76 0.33 -30.70
N VAL A 7 -1.13 0.75 -29.60
CA VAL A 7 0.32 0.68 -29.40
C VAL A 7 0.70 -0.78 -29.13
N LEU A 8 0.78 -1.55 -30.21
CA LEU A 8 1.72 -2.67 -30.29
C LEU A 8 3.13 -2.17 -29.94
N PRO A 9 4.04 -3.03 -29.44
CA PRO A 9 5.34 -2.62 -28.90
C PRO A 9 6.31 -2.14 -30.00
N LEU A 10 6.08 -0.92 -30.50
CA LEU A 10 6.62 -0.38 -31.75
C LEU A 10 7.41 0.93 -31.60
N PHE A 11 7.77 1.33 -30.38
CA PHE A 11 8.74 2.44 -30.17
C PHE A 11 10.17 2.11 -30.64
N LYS A 12 10.41 0.90 -31.18
CA LYS A 12 11.63 0.57 -31.95
C LYS A 12 11.45 0.61 -33.46
N ASP A 13 10.22 0.62 -33.97
CA ASP A 13 9.88 0.24 -35.34
C ASP A 13 8.73 1.09 -35.90
N VAL A 14 8.82 2.43 -35.75
CA VAL A 14 7.85 3.38 -36.36
C VAL A 14 7.80 3.22 -37.89
N ASP A 15 8.93 2.87 -38.51
CA ASP A 15 9.01 2.49 -39.92
C ASP A 15 8.12 1.27 -40.25
N VAL A 16 7.95 0.30 -39.35
CA VAL A 16 7.08 -0.86 -39.59
C VAL A 16 5.61 -0.46 -39.59
N SER A 17 5.19 0.50 -38.74
CA SER A 17 3.82 1.05 -38.81
C SER A 17 3.56 1.79 -40.12
N SER A 18 4.51 2.65 -40.54
CA SER A 18 4.44 3.39 -41.82
C SER A 18 4.43 2.43 -43.02
N PHE A 19 5.30 1.41 -42.99
CA PHE A 19 5.36 0.35 -44.00
C PHE A 19 4.09 -0.51 -44.04
N LEU A 20 3.52 -0.87 -42.88
CA LEU A 20 2.27 -1.64 -42.81
C LEU A 20 1.08 -0.84 -43.36
N MET A 21 0.95 0.45 -43.01
CA MET A 21 -0.13 1.30 -43.52
C MET A 21 -0.02 1.54 -45.03
N SER A 22 1.20 1.77 -45.55
CA SER A 22 1.42 1.90 -47.00
C SER A 22 1.30 0.59 -47.77
N SER A 23 1.55 -0.56 -47.13
CA SER A 23 1.38 -1.91 -47.73
C SER A 23 -0.06 -2.43 -47.66
N HIS A 24 -0.85 -1.99 -46.67
CA HIS A 24 -2.21 -2.49 -46.39
C HIS A 24 -3.19 -1.33 -46.17
N PRO A 25 -3.52 -0.54 -47.22
CA PRO A 25 -4.34 0.67 -47.10
C PRO A 25 -5.79 0.43 -46.65
N TYR A 26 -6.26 -0.81 -46.60
CA TYR A 26 -7.56 -1.14 -45.99
C TYR A 26 -7.53 -1.01 -44.46
N LEU A 27 -6.37 -1.25 -43.82
CA LEU A 27 -6.21 -1.06 -42.37
C LEU A 27 -6.20 0.41 -41.98
N SER A 28 -5.61 1.30 -42.80
CA SER A 28 -5.70 2.73 -42.52
C SER A 28 -7.15 3.21 -42.60
N ALA A 29 -7.92 2.79 -43.61
CA ALA A 29 -9.33 3.14 -43.76
C ALA A 29 -10.27 2.54 -42.69
N GLU A 30 -9.88 1.44 -42.04
CA GLU A 30 -10.66 0.82 -40.95
C GLU A 30 -10.46 1.52 -39.60
N PHE A 31 -9.23 2.01 -39.33
CA PHE A 31 -8.86 2.59 -38.03
C PHE A 31 -8.64 4.12 -38.03
N TYR A 32 -8.56 4.76 -39.20
CA TYR A 32 -8.26 6.19 -39.34
C TYR A 32 -9.08 6.87 -40.43
N GLU A 33 -9.57 8.08 -40.14
CA GLU A 33 -10.26 8.91 -41.14
C GLU A 33 -9.24 9.64 -42.03
N GLU A 34 -9.20 9.32 -43.32
CA GLU A 34 -8.19 9.78 -44.29
C GLU A 34 -8.04 11.31 -44.36
N SER A 35 -9.13 12.06 -44.15
CA SER A 35 -9.12 13.54 -44.19
C SER A 35 -8.68 14.24 -42.90
N GLN A 36 -8.66 13.52 -41.76
CA GLN A 36 -8.34 14.06 -40.43
C GLN A 36 -7.08 13.42 -39.82
N SER A 37 -6.66 12.26 -40.30
CA SER A 37 -5.55 11.50 -39.74
C SER A 37 -4.19 12.05 -40.14
N VAL A 38 -3.36 12.30 -39.14
CA VAL A 38 -1.92 12.58 -39.29
C VAL A 38 -1.21 11.50 -40.12
N MET A 39 -1.66 10.25 -40.04
CA MET A 39 -1.07 9.12 -40.79
C MET A 39 -1.44 9.12 -42.28
N GLY A 40 -2.52 9.79 -42.68
CA GLY A 40 -2.97 9.85 -44.08
C GLY A 40 -2.28 10.95 -44.91
N ASN A 41 -1.47 11.80 -44.28
CA ASN A 41 -0.86 12.96 -44.92
C ASN A 41 0.66 12.87 -44.92
N GLU A 42 1.28 12.84 -46.10
CA GLU A 42 2.73 12.65 -46.29
C GLU A 42 3.61 13.66 -45.52
N ILE A 43 3.12 14.88 -45.29
CA ILE A 43 3.86 15.91 -44.55
C ILE A 43 3.66 15.73 -43.05
N LEU A 44 2.41 15.52 -42.59
CA LEU A 44 2.11 15.37 -41.17
C LEU A 44 2.72 14.08 -40.59
N ILE A 45 2.75 12.98 -41.35
CA ILE A 45 3.39 11.73 -40.91
C ILE A 45 4.91 11.91 -40.75
N GLN A 46 5.59 12.65 -41.61
CA GLN A 46 7.02 12.95 -41.45
C GLN A 46 7.31 13.84 -40.23
N ILE A 47 6.46 14.84 -39.98
CA ILE A 47 6.54 15.68 -38.78
C ILE A 47 6.31 14.83 -37.52
N PHE A 48 5.31 13.96 -37.54
CA PHE A 48 4.98 13.04 -36.45
C PHE A 48 6.12 12.06 -36.17
N CYS A 49 6.67 11.39 -37.20
CA CYS A 49 7.83 10.50 -37.04
C CYS A 49 9.07 11.24 -36.49
N SER A 50 9.28 12.49 -36.90
CA SER A 50 10.37 13.32 -36.37
C SER A 50 10.16 13.64 -34.88
N LEU A 51 8.92 13.98 -34.48
CA LEU A 51 8.54 14.21 -33.09
C LEU A 51 8.69 12.93 -32.25
N VAL A 52 8.18 11.79 -32.72
CA VAL A 52 8.30 10.49 -32.05
C VAL A 52 9.77 10.08 -31.91
N SER A 53 10.62 10.38 -32.90
CA SER A 53 12.07 10.15 -32.82
C SER A 53 12.72 10.96 -31.70
N GLU A 54 12.44 12.26 -31.58
CA GLU A 54 12.97 13.06 -30.46
C GLU A 54 12.37 12.66 -29.11
N VAL A 55 11.09 12.32 -29.06
CA VAL A 55 10.41 11.78 -27.86
C VAL A 55 11.05 10.44 -27.44
N SER A 56 11.44 9.57 -28.38
CA SER A 56 12.11 8.29 -28.07
C SER A 56 13.50 8.45 -27.41
N ARG A 57 14.12 9.63 -27.50
CA ARG A 57 15.37 9.97 -26.79
C ARG A 57 15.14 10.44 -25.36
N ILE A 58 13.91 10.82 -25.00
CA ILE A 58 13.55 11.14 -23.63
C ILE A 58 13.51 9.81 -22.85
N PRO A 59 14.10 9.70 -21.65
CA PRO A 59 13.97 8.51 -20.81
C PRO A 59 12.58 8.50 -20.15
N PHE A 60 11.54 8.20 -20.95
CA PHE A 60 10.17 8.00 -20.49
C PHE A 60 9.70 6.58 -20.82
N SER A 61 8.87 6.01 -19.95
CA SER A 61 8.29 4.67 -20.14
C SER A 61 6.78 4.82 -20.26
N LEU A 62 6.26 4.82 -21.49
CA LEU A 62 4.82 4.90 -21.73
C LEU A 62 4.18 3.54 -21.44
N ASN A 63 3.49 3.42 -20.31
CA ASN A 63 2.61 2.29 -20.07
C ASN A 63 1.28 2.52 -20.79
N VAL A 64 1.11 1.88 -21.94
CA VAL A 64 -0.06 2.03 -22.82
C VAL A 64 -1.34 1.38 -22.27
N ALA A 65 -1.24 0.61 -21.18
CA ALA A 65 -2.39 0.16 -20.40
C ALA A 65 -2.82 1.17 -19.31
N ASN A 66 -2.05 2.25 -19.10
CA ASN A 66 -2.35 3.32 -18.16
C ASN A 66 -2.87 4.55 -18.92
N THR A 67 -4.12 4.45 -19.33
CA THR A 67 -4.86 5.37 -20.20
C THR A 67 -5.64 6.43 -19.44
N GLU A 68 -5.92 6.21 -18.16
CA GLU A 68 -6.93 6.92 -17.35
C GLU A 68 -6.83 8.45 -17.36
N PHE A 69 -5.61 8.98 -17.49
CA PHE A 69 -5.32 10.41 -17.47
C PHE A 69 -4.50 10.90 -18.68
N LEU A 70 -4.40 10.11 -19.76
CA LEU A 70 -3.53 10.42 -20.90
C LEU A 70 -4.01 11.61 -21.75
N ASP A 71 -5.31 11.89 -21.76
CA ASP A 71 -5.88 13.04 -22.48
C ASP A 71 -5.61 14.36 -21.72
N GLU A 72 -5.43 14.31 -20.40
CA GLU A 72 -5.12 15.44 -19.52
C GLU A 72 -3.61 15.63 -19.32
N THR A 73 -2.85 14.54 -19.15
CA THR A 73 -1.45 14.62 -18.71
C THR A 73 -0.59 13.38 -19.01
N TRP A 74 0.68 13.65 -19.31
CA TRP A 74 1.71 12.62 -19.51
C TRP A 74 2.41 12.22 -18.21
N CYS A 75 2.15 12.96 -17.11
CA CYS A 75 2.60 12.61 -15.77
C CYS A 75 1.64 11.57 -15.18
N LEU A 76 1.74 10.32 -15.62
CA LEU A 76 0.79 9.27 -15.26
C LEU A 76 0.98 8.75 -13.81
N PRO A 77 -0.12 8.35 -13.13
CA PRO A 77 -0.06 7.70 -11.82
C PRO A 77 0.48 6.27 -11.92
N ALA A 78 0.68 5.60 -10.77
CA ALA A 78 1.04 4.19 -10.77
C ALA A 78 -0.16 3.33 -11.18
N PHE A 79 0.02 2.45 -12.17
CA PHE A 79 -1.01 1.53 -12.65
C PHE A 79 -0.64 0.08 -12.31
N LYS A 80 -1.61 -0.69 -11.83
CA LYS A 80 -1.45 -2.11 -11.47
C LYS A 80 -2.56 -2.95 -12.08
N THR A 81 -2.22 -4.18 -12.47
CA THR A 81 -3.20 -5.18 -12.94
C THR A 81 -3.28 -6.30 -11.92
N PHE A 82 -4.52 -6.69 -11.61
CA PHE A 82 -4.84 -7.77 -10.67
C PHE A 82 -5.77 -8.77 -11.35
N THR A 83 -5.84 -9.99 -10.83
CA THR A 83 -6.80 -11.01 -11.28
C THR A 83 -7.36 -11.71 -10.07
N PHE A 84 -8.58 -11.33 -9.69
CA PHE A 84 -9.25 -11.86 -8.52
C PHE A 84 -9.97 -13.17 -8.83
N VAL A 85 -10.25 -13.95 -7.79
CA VAL A 85 -11.07 -15.17 -7.90
C VAL A 85 -12.50 -14.84 -8.39
N PRO A 86 -13.20 -15.79 -9.04
CA PRO A 86 -14.59 -15.60 -9.43
C PRO A 86 -15.47 -15.24 -8.22
N CYS A 87 -16.09 -14.05 -8.23
CA CYS A 87 -16.79 -13.51 -7.06
C CYS A 87 -18.09 -12.77 -7.42
N LYS A 88 -19.16 -13.05 -6.64
CA LYS A 88 -20.47 -12.40 -6.77
C LYS A 88 -20.50 -10.98 -6.21
N ILE A 89 -19.59 -10.64 -5.30
CA ILE A 89 -19.34 -9.28 -4.82
C ILE A 89 -17.83 -9.10 -4.81
N LEU A 90 -17.36 -8.00 -5.41
CA LEU A 90 -15.93 -7.72 -5.53
C LEU A 90 -15.32 -7.26 -4.18
N GLY A 91 -16.11 -6.57 -3.36
CA GLY A 91 -15.66 -6.02 -2.07
C GLY A 91 -15.24 -4.55 -2.12
N ALA A 92 -15.55 -3.82 -3.20
CA ALA A 92 -15.39 -2.37 -3.28
C ALA A 92 -16.72 -1.70 -3.64
N ARG A 93 -16.99 -0.53 -3.04
CA ARG A 93 -17.99 0.42 -3.54
C ARG A 93 -17.29 1.41 -4.45
N VAL A 94 -17.92 1.67 -5.59
CA VAL A 94 -17.36 2.47 -6.68
C VAL A 94 -18.41 3.50 -7.12
N GLU A 95 -17.98 4.75 -7.29
CA GLU A 95 -18.78 5.88 -7.75
C GLU A 95 -18.17 6.45 -9.03
N THR A 96 -19.00 7.02 -9.90
CA THR A 96 -18.52 7.64 -11.14
C THR A 96 -18.31 9.14 -10.92
N VAL A 97 -17.08 9.61 -11.11
CA VAL A 97 -16.66 11.02 -10.95
C VAL A 97 -15.99 11.45 -12.26
N ASP A 98 -16.59 12.39 -12.99
CA ASP A 98 -16.19 12.84 -14.33
C ASP A 98 -15.86 11.70 -15.33
N GLY A 99 -16.62 10.59 -15.26
CA GLY A 99 -16.41 9.40 -16.08
C GLY A 99 -15.40 8.39 -15.54
N HIS A 100 -14.59 8.74 -14.53
CA HIS A 100 -13.70 7.83 -13.79
C HIS A 100 -14.48 6.99 -12.77
N TYR A 101 -14.08 5.74 -12.56
CA TYR A 101 -14.69 4.83 -11.57
C TYR A 101 -13.90 4.81 -10.25
N LEU A 102 -14.20 5.77 -9.38
CA LEU A 102 -13.54 6.00 -8.09
C LEU A 102 -13.99 5.01 -7.01
N VAL A 103 -13.05 4.33 -6.34
CA VAL A 103 -13.31 3.46 -5.19
C VAL A 103 -13.53 4.31 -3.93
N THR A 104 -14.75 4.33 -3.40
CA THR A 104 -15.10 5.15 -2.22
C THR A 104 -15.12 4.37 -0.91
N GLU A 105 -15.32 3.04 -0.95
CA GLU A 105 -15.19 2.15 0.21
C GLU A 105 -14.64 0.79 -0.23
N VAL A 106 -13.92 0.11 0.68
CA VAL A 106 -13.45 -1.27 0.53
C VAL A 106 -13.93 -2.08 1.74
N ASP A 107 -14.55 -3.23 1.49
CA ASP A 107 -14.94 -4.22 2.49
C ASP A 107 -13.71 -4.99 2.98
N PRO A 108 -13.31 -4.91 4.26
CA PRO A 108 -12.13 -5.61 4.77
C PRO A 108 -12.23 -7.15 4.72
N GLY A 109 -13.42 -7.72 4.55
CA GLY A 109 -13.65 -9.14 4.28
C GLY A 109 -13.81 -9.47 2.79
N GLY A 110 -13.68 -8.47 1.91
CA GLY A 110 -13.86 -8.59 0.48
C GLY A 110 -12.58 -8.99 -0.28
N VAL A 111 -12.77 -9.60 -1.46
CA VAL A 111 -11.68 -10.17 -2.27
C VAL A 111 -10.63 -9.13 -2.69
N VAL A 112 -11.00 -7.87 -2.81
CA VAL A 112 -10.08 -6.77 -3.20
C VAL A 112 -9.31 -6.13 -2.04
N ALA A 113 -9.68 -6.44 -0.79
CA ALA A 113 -8.91 -6.00 0.39
C ALA A 113 -7.70 -6.90 0.67
N GLU A 114 -7.66 -8.11 0.09
CA GLU A 114 -6.51 -9.01 0.20
C GLU A 114 -5.24 -8.32 -0.33
N ASP A 115 -4.15 -8.41 0.44
CA ASP A 115 -2.83 -7.78 0.18
C ASP A 115 -2.85 -6.27 -0.14
N ASN A 116 -3.88 -5.52 0.28
CA ASN A 116 -4.07 -4.10 -0.05
C ASN A 116 -3.98 -3.81 -1.58
N GLN A 117 -4.44 -4.75 -2.42
CA GLN A 117 -4.34 -4.62 -3.88
C GLN A 117 -5.10 -3.38 -4.37
N ILE A 118 -6.34 -3.21 -3.91
CA ILE A 118 -7.19 -2.03 -4.17
C ILE A 118 -7.46 -1.30 -2.85
N THR A 119 -7.33 0.02 -2.88
CA THR A 119 -7.47 0.90 -1.73
C THR A 119 -8.50 1.99 -2.02
N VAL A 120 -9.11 2.52 -0.96
CA VAL A 120 -10.00 3.69 -1.04
C VAL A 120 -9.26 4.85 -1.73
N GLY A 121 -9.95 5.53 -2.66
CA GLY A 121 -9.42 6.58 -3.52
C GLY A 121 -8.84 6.10 -4.86
N ASP A 122 -8.57 4.80 -5.06
CA ASP A 122 -8.11 4.29 -6.36
C ASP A 122 -9.19 4.45 -7.45
N ILE A 123 -8.77 4.44 -8.72
CA ILE A 123 -9.68 4.36 -9.86
C ILE A 123 -9.61 2.97 -10.49
N LEU A 124 -10.78 2.36 -10.72
CA LEU A 124 -10.90 1.18 -11.57
C LEU A 124 -10.89 1.62 -13.04
N SER A 125 -9.75 1.43 -13.69
CA SER A 125 -9.53 1.86 -15.07
C SER A 125 -10.00 0.83 -16.09
N THR A 126 -9.76 -0.46 -15.84
CA THR A 126 -10.15 -1.53 -16.77
C THR A 126 -10.76 -2.73 -16.04
N MET A 127 -11.68 -3.43 -16.70
CA MET A 127 -12.27 -4.67 -16.18
C MET A 127 -12.57 -5.62 -17.34
N TYR A 128 -12.16 -6.89 -17.25
CA TYR A 128 -12.26 -7.87 -18.35
C TYR A 128 -11.60 -7.42 -19.68
N GLY A 129 -10.61 -6.52 -19.59
CA GLY A 129 -9.96 -5.92 -20.76
C GLY A 129 -10.74 -4.79 -21.44
N CYS A 130 -11.87 -4.36 -20.88
CA CYS A 130 -12.58 -3.16 -21.30
C CYS A 130 -12.08 -1.95 -20.50
N GLU A 131 -11.79 -0.85 -21.19
CA GLU A 131 -11.63 0.48 -20.59
C GLU A 131 -12.95 0.93 -19.94
N LEU A 132 -12.88 1.48 -18.73
CA LEU A 132 -14.05 1.90 -17.96
C LEU A 132 -14.31 3.40 -18.08
N HIS A 133 -13.26 4.23 -18.16
CA HIS A 133 -13.35 5.68 -18.27
C HIS A 133 -14.29 6.10 -19.42
N ASN A 134 -15.33 6.87 -19.11
CA ASN A 134 -16.36 7.37 -20.05
C ASN A 134 -17.02 6.31 -20.96
N SER A 135 -16.87 5.02 -20.66
CA SER A 135 -17.35 3.90 -21.50
C SER A 135 -18.88 3.74 -21.53
N GLY A 136 -19.59 4.30 -20.53
CA GLY A 136 -21.00 4.02 -20.28
C GLY A 136 -21.29 2.57 -19.86
N VAL A 137 -20.26 1.74 -19.66
CA VAL A 137 -20.40 0.31 -19.34
C VAL A 137 -20.63 0.11 -17.85
N TYR A 138 -21.83 -0.31 -17.48
CA TYR A 138 -22.13 -0.69 -16.09
C TYR A 138 -21.33 -1.92 -15.66
N LEU A 139 -20.56 -1.81 -14.57
CA LEU A 139 -19.77 -2.90 -14.00
C LEU A 139 -20.61 -4.17 -13.71
N SER A 140 -21.89 -4.00 -13.36
CA SER A 140 -22.84 -5.11 -13.20
C SER A 140 -23.02 -5.96 -14.46
N ASN A 141 -22.98 -5.32 -15.64
CA ASN A 141 -23.23 -5.98 -16.91
C ASN A 141 -22.01 -6.81 -17.33
N LEU A 142 -20.81 -6.23 -17.28
CA LEU A 142 -19.55 -6.97 -17.51
C LEU A 142 -19.46 -8.20 -16.61
N ARG A 143 -19.71 -8.02 -15.31
CA ARG A 143 -19.66 -9.13 -14.34
C ARG A 143 -20.74 -10.20 -14.59
N SER A 144 -21.89 -9.83 -15.17
CA SER A 144 -22.93 -10.79 -15.56
C SER A 144 -22.58 -11.56 -16.85
N LEU A 145 -21.85 -10.93 -17.79
CA LEU A 145 -21.35 -11.62 -18.99
C LEU A 145 -20.23 -12.62 -18.65
N HIS A 146 -19.45 -12.35 -17.61
CA HIS A 146 -18.28 -13.14 -17.21
C HIS A 146 -18.47 -13.91 -15.88
N ASP A 147 -19.72 -14.27 -15.53
CA ASP A 147 -19.97 -15.01 -14.28
C ASP A 147 -19.23 -16.35 -14.25
N GLY A 148 -18.69 -16.69 -13.07
CA GLY A 148 -17.82 -17.85 -12.87
C GLY A 148 -16.39 -17.74 -13.44
N GLN A 149 -16.03 -16.66 -14.14
CA GLN A 149 -14.66 -16.43 -14.62
C GLN A 149 -13.81 -15.64 -13.60
N PRO A 150 -12.47 -15.77 -13.60
CA PRO A 150 -11.59 -14.87 -12.86
C PRO A 150 -11.83 -13.42 -13.27
N VAL A 151 -11.60 -12.49 -12.34
CA VAL A 151 -11.94 -11.08 -12.52
C VAL A 151 -10.65 -10.26 -12.70
N PRO A 152 -10.15 -10.08 -13.95
CA PRO A 152 -9.03 -9.20 -14.22
C PRO A 152 -9.47 -7.74 -14.15
N VAL A 153 -8.69 -6.93 -13.43
CA VAL A 153 -8.96 -5.51 -13.18
C VAL A 153 -7.66 -4.72 -13.32
N GLY A 154 -7.70 -3.64 -14.10
CA GLY A 154 -6.65 -2.60 -14.15
C GLY A 154 -7.02 -1.44 -13.22
N VAL A 155 -6.08 -1.03 -12.38
CA VAL A 155 -6.30 -0.08 -11.28
C VAL A 155 -5.26 1.03 -11.34
N THR A 156 -5.74 2.25 -11.45
CA THR A 156 -4.97 3.48 -11.31
C THR A 156 -4.91 3.85 -9.83
N LYS A 157 -3.71 3.84 -9.24
CA LYS A 157 -3.50 4.05 -7.81
C LYS A 157 -3.64 5.53 -7.45
N ALA A 158 -4.35 5.79 -6.34
CA ALA A 158 -4.61 7.14 -5.84
C ALA A 158 -3.34 7.87 -5.38
N LEU A 159 -2.42 7.10 -4.79
CA LEU A 159 -1.18 7.58 -4.21
C LEU A 159 0.00 7.27 -5.12
N LEU A 160 0.89 8.24 -5.25
CA LEU A 160 2.20 8.08 -5.86
C LEU A 160 3.12 7.21 -4.98
N PRO A 161 4.25 6.70 -5.50
CA PRO A 161 5.20 5.91 -4.72
C PRO A 161 5.82 6.63 -3.50
N ASP A 162 5.71 7.96 -3.44
CA ASP A 162 6.12 8.79 -2.30
C ASP A 162 4.97 9.08 -1.32
N GLY A 163 3.86 8.35 -1.44
CA GLY A 163 2.65 8.48 -0.64
C GLY A 163 1.74 9.64 -1.05
N ARG A 164 2.21 10.66 -1.79
CA ARG A 164 1.38 11.83 -2.11
C ARG A 164 0.21 11.47 -3.02
N ILE A 165 -0.94 12.09 -2.79
CA ILE A 165 -2.09 11.96 -3.70
C ILE A 165 -1.66 12.43 -5.10
N TYR A 166 -2.01 11.63 -6.10
CA TYR A 166 -1.78 11.97 -7.50
C TYR A 166 -2.40 13.34 -7.85
N PRO A 167 -1.63 14.34 -8.36
CA PRO A 167 -2.12 15.71 -8.44
C PRO A 167 -3.40 15.93 -9.25
N HIS A 168 -3.61 15.20 -10.35
CA HIS A 168 -4.81 15.38 -11.18
C HIS A 168 -6.04 14.72 -10.53
N LEU A 169 -5.86 13.57 -9.86
CA LEU A 169 -6.89 13.00 -8.99
C LEU A 169 -7.23 13.97 -7.83
N LYS A 170 -6.23 14.62 -7.21
CA LYS A 170 -6.53 15.60 -6.15
C LYS A 170 -7.41 16.74 -6.66
N LEU A 171 -7.09 17.31 -7.83
CA LEU A 171 -7.93 18.35 -8.46
C LEU A 171 -9.35 17.83 -8.76
N LEU A 172 -9.47 16.66 -9.38
CA LEU A 172 -10.75 16.00 -9.65
C LEU A 172 -11.62 15.86 -8.38
N LEU A 173 -11.02 15.39 -7.28
CA LEU A 173 -11.69 15.21 -6.00
C LEU A 173 -12.06 16.54 -5.33
N GLU A 174 -11.25 17.59 -5.47
CA GLU A 174 -11.55 18.93 -4.95
C GLU A 174 -12.74 19.56 -5.69
N GLU A 175 -12.73 19.49 -7.02
CA GLU A 175 -13.79 20.04 -7.88
C GLU A 175 -15.14 19.34 -7.67
N HIS A 176 -15.13 18.03 -7.42
CA HIS A 176 -16.33 17.22 -7.18
C HIS A 176 -16.73 17.08 -5.69
N GLY A 177 -16.04 17.78 -4.78
CA GLY A 177 -16.43 17.89 -3.37
C GLY A 177 -16.05 16.71 -2.47
N TYR A 178 -15.18 15.81 -2.91
CA TYR A 178 -14.66 14.65 -2.16
C TYR A 178 -13.60 15.03 -1.12
N ILE A 179 -13.78 16.16 -0.42
CA ILE A 179 -12.83 16.73 0.55
C ILE A 179 -12.52 15.74 1.69
N ASN A 180 -13.52 15.00 2.16
CA ASN A 180 -13.32 13.99 3.22
C ASN A 180 -12.39 12.85 2.78
N LEU A 181 -12.47 12.43 1.52
CA LEU A 181 -11.61 11.41 0.93
C LEU A 181 -10.18 11.92 0.75
N ILE A 182 -10.01 13.18 0.33
CA ILE A 182 -8.69 13.83 0.30
C ILE A 182 -8.09 13.85 1.71
N MET A 183 -8.86 14.25 2.72
CA MET A 183 -8.40 14.26 4.12
C MET A 183 -8.11 12.86 4.69
N GLU A 184 -8.71 11.80 4.14
CA GLU A 184 -8.42 10.42 4.51
C GLU A 184 -7.13 9.93 3.86
N LEU A 185 -6.99 10.14 2.55
CA LEU A 185 -5.77 9.88 1.80
C LEU A 185 -4.56 10.65 2.38
N GLU A 186 -4.72 11.94 2.71
CA GLU A 186 -3.70 12.76 3.38
C GLU A 186 -3.35 12.26 4.79
N LYS A 187 -4.24 11.54 5.49
CA LYS A 187 -3.89 10.87 6.76
C LYS A 187 -3.07 9.61 6.53
N THR A 188 -3.34 8.85 5.47
CA THR A 188 -2.45 7.76 5.03
C THR A 188 -1.05 8.33 4.76
N VAL A 189 -0.98 9.48 4.08
CA VAL A 189 0.29 10.22 3.89
C VAL A 189 0.90 10.66 5.24
N GLN A 190 0.14 11.04 6.27
CA GLN A 190 0.73 11.38 7.58
C GLN A 190 1.18 10.16 8.40
N VAL A 191 0.79 8.94 8.03
CA VAL A 191 1.40 7.74 8.59
C VAL A 191 2.69 7.38 7.84
N ASP A 192 2.69 7.43 6.50
CA ASP A 192 3.85 7.03 5.69
C ASP A 192 4.91 8.14 5.49
N SER A 193 4.53 9.41 5.53
CA SER A 193 5.42 10.59 5.40
C SER A 193 5.87 11.17 6.75
N SER A 194 5.75 10.40 7.83
CA SER A 194 6.45 10.68 9.09
C SER A 194 7.96 10.39 9.02
N ASN A 195 8.51 10.25 7.80
CA ASN A 195 9.85 9.75 7.49
C ASN A 195 10.70 10.70 6.60
N ASN A 196 10.55 12.03 6.76
CA ASN A 196 11.48 13.15 6.44
C ASN A 196 10.68 14.46 6.19
N HIS A 197 10.77 15.60 6.88
CA HIS A 197 11.46 16.05 8.10
C HIS A 197 10.55 17.16 8.76
N ILE A 198 10.77 17.75 9.94
CA ILE A 198 11.86 17.66 10.91
C ILE A 198 11.30 17.42 12.33
N LYS A 199 11.49 16.20 12.84
CA LYS A 199 11.82 15.92 14.25
C LYS A 199 12.90 14.84 14.18
N ASN A 200 13.96 14.94 14.96
CA ASN A 200 14.98 13.89 15.02
C ASN A 200 14.26 12.56 15.32
N SER A 201 14.24 11.61 14.39
CA SER A 201 13.68 10.31 14.74
C SER A 201 14.60 9.67 15.76
N PHE A 202 14.02 8.89 16.67
CA PHE A 202 14.78 8.23 17.71
C PHE A 202 15.89 7.32 17.11
N PHE A 203 15.61 6.72 15.95
CA PHE A 203 16.54 5.85 15.23
C PHE A 203 17.63 6.62 14.46
N ASP A 204 17.38 7.86 14.00
CA ASP A 204 18.45 8.71 13.45
C ASP A 204 19.52 9.05 14.50
N GLN A 205 19.09 9.26 15.75
CA GLN A 205 19.99 9.50 16.88
C GLN A 205 20.65 8.21 17.41
N ASN A 206 19.99 7.07 17.21
CA ASN A 206 20.42 5.76 17.74
C ASN A 206 20.43 4.69 16.62
N PRO A 207 21.26 4.85 15.56
CA PRO A 207 21.27 3.93 14.40
C PRO A 207 21.76 2.52 14.73
N TRP A 208 22.31 2.33 15.94
CA TRP A 208 22.71 1.06 16.54
C TRP A 208 21.54 0.33 17.23
N CYS A 209 20.33 0.88 17.21
CA CYS A 209 19.15 0.36 17.89
C CYS A 209 18.02 0.05 16.90
N CYS A 210 17.42 -1.15 16.97
CA CYS A 210 16.30 -1.53 16.12
C CYS A 210 14.92 -1.33 16.77
N PHE A 211 14.86 -1.14 18.10
CA PHE A 211 13.60 -1.09 18.86
C PHE A 211 13.62 -0.04 19.98
N ARG A 212 12.54 0.75 20.08
CA ARG A 212 12.27 1.64 21.21
C ARG A 212 11.16 1.05 22.09
N TYR A 213 11.36 1.03 23.41
CA TYR A 213 10.28 0.74 24.35
C TYR A 213 9.49 2.01 24.65
N ILE A 214 8.20 2.00 24.33
CA ILE A 214 7.32 3.17 24.43
C ILE A 214 6.63 3.22 25.80
N GLY A 215 6.24 2.07 26.33
CA GLY A 215 5.58 1.95 27.63
C GLY A 215 4.68 0.72 27.73
N GLN A 216 3.82 0.73 28.75
CA GLN A 216 2.88 -0.35 29.04
C GLN A 216 1.53 0.19 29.50
N CYS A 217 0.48 -0.60 29.32
CA CYS A 217 -0.83 -0.34 29.93
C CYS A 217 -1.46 -1.64 30.46
N GLU A 218 -2.19 -1.52 31.56
CA GLU A 218 -3.01 -2.61 32.09
C GLU A 218 -4.21 -2.86 31.16
N VAL A 219 -4.45 -4.13 30.83
CA VAL A 219 -5.60 -4.55 30.00
C VAL A 219 -6.65 -5.33 30.79
N GLY A 220 -6.41 -5.58 32.08
CA GLY A 220 -7.29 -6.32 32.98
C GLY A 220 -7.27 -7.82 32.68
N SER A 221 -8.42 -8.49 32.80
CA SER A 221 -8.54 -9.94 32.61
C SER A 221 -8.64 -10.42 31.16
N ASN A 222 -8.60 -9.52 30.17
CA ASN A 222 -8.68 -9.87 28.75
C ASN A 222 -7.31 -9.74 28.06
N GLY A 223 -6.63 -10.86 27.82
CA GLY A 223 -5.36 -10.92 27.09
C GLY A 223 -5.47 -11.02 25.56
N GLY A 224 -6.68 -10.92 24.98
CA GLY A 224 -6.92 -11.22 23.56
C GLY A 224 -6.28 -10.25 22.57
N VAL A 225 -6.02 -10.73 21.35
CA VAL A 225 -5.39 -9.94 20.25
C VAL A 225 -6.16 -8.65 19.92
N ASN A 226 -7.49 -8.66 20.10
CA ASN A 226 -8.36 -7.49 19.93
C ASN A 226 -8.02 -6.30 20.85
N MET A 227 -7.20 -6.54 21.89
CA MET A 227 -6.76 -5.54 22.85
C MET A 227 -5.52 -4.78 22.36
N ILE A 228 -4.71 -5.37 21.47
CA ILE A 228 -3.43 -4.81 20.99
C ILE A 228 -3.60 -3.38 20.45
N ASN A 229 -4.51 -3.17 19.50
CA ASN A 229 -4.67 -1.87 18.83
C ASN A 229 -5.08 -0.76 19.84
N ARG A 230 -6.13 -1.00 20.64
CA ARG A 230 -6.58 -0.04 21.67
C ARG A 230 -5.51 0.24 22.73
N SER A 231 -4.71 -0.76 23.09
CA SER A 231 -3.63 -0.62 24.06
C SER A 231 -2.47 0.22 23.54
N ILE A 232 -2.08 0.03 22.27
CA ILE A 232 -1.07 0.88 21.62
C ILE A 232 -1.56 2.33 21.55
N ILE A 233 -2.80 2.57 21.13
CA ILE A 233 -3.41 3.92 21.18
C ILE A 233 -3.37 4.51 22.59
N SER A 234 -3.76 3.72 23.61
CA SER A 234 -3.79 4.16 25.00
C SER A 234 -2.40 4.51 25.53
N VAL A 235 -1.36 3.73 25.22
CA VAL A 235 0.02 4.07 25.62
C VAL A 235 0.47 5.34 24.92
N LEU A 236 0.35 5.43 23.60
CA LEU A 236 0.79 6.59 22.82
C LEU A 236 0.14 7.91 23.28
N ASN A 237 -1.16 7.90 23.61
CA ASN A 237 -1.87 9.08 24.11
C ASN A 237 -1.42 9.51 25.52
N ASN A 238 -0.82 8.60 26.31
CA ASN A 238 -0.33 8.87 27.66
C ASN A 238 1.19 9.15 27.72
N VAL A 239 1.92 8.99 26.60
CA VAL A 239 3.34 9.35 26.53
C VAL A 239 3.51 10.87 26.67
N LYS A 240 4.15 11.29 27.76
CA LYS A 240 4.70 12.64 27.87
C LYS A 240 6.01 12.68 27.10
N SER A 241 6.22 13.74 26.33
CA SER A 241 7.28 13.91 25.32
C SER A 241 8.73 14.00 25.85
N SER A 242 9.00 13.49 27.06
CA SER A 242 10.32 13.49 27.71
C SER A 242 10.72 12.16 28.39
N ASP A 243 9.81 11.18 28.53
CA ASP A 243 10.06 9.98 29.35
C ASP A 243 10.23 8.66 28.56
N SER A 244 9.91 8.63 27.25
CA SER A 244 9.72 7.37 26.48
C SER A 244 10.91 6.90 25.62
N ASP A 245 12.05 7.58 25.63
CA ASP A 245 13.17 7.27 24.73
C ASP A 245 14.13 6.24 25.33
N THR A 246 13.62 5.01 25.52
CA THR A 246 14.43 3.86 25.97
C THR A 246 14.77 2.92 24.80
N PRO A 247 16.03 2.91 24.32
CA PRO A 247 16.49 1.94 23.33
C PRO A 247 16.57 0.54 23.96
N VAL A 248 16.04 -0.46 23.25
CA VAL A 248 15.99 -1.85 23.74
C VAL A 248 16.45 -2.86 22.70
N HIS A 249 17.01 -3.95 23.20
CA HIS A 249 17.23 -5.18 22.45
C HIS A 249 16.21 -6.23 22.90
N ILE A 250 15.48 -6.82 21.95
CA ILE A 250 14.51 -7.88 22.20
C ILE A 250 15.10 -9.21 21.79
N GLU A 251 15.30 -10.10 22.77
CA GLU A 251 15.87 -11.42 22.60
C GLU A 251 14.77 -12.48 22.71
N LEU A 252 14.55 -13.22 21.62
CA LEU A 252 13.61 -14.33 21.55
C LEU A 252 14.34 -15.63 21.87
N GLY A 253 14.27 -16.04 23.14
CA GLY A 253 14.85 -17.29 23.62
C GLY A 253 13.93 -18.50 23.37
N GLU A 254 14.39 -19.67 23.81
CA GLU A 254 13.65 -20.93 23.71
C GLU A 254 12.42 -20.96 24.63
N LEU A 255 12.54 -20.44 25.85
CA LEU A 255 11.50 -20.49 26.89
C LEU A 255 10.68 -19.19 27.01
N GLY A 256 11.04 -18.15 26.26
CA GLY A 256 10.37 -16.85 26.34
C GLY A 256 11.19 -15.69 25.78
N VAL A 257 10.75 -14.50 26.15
CA VAL A 257 11.22 -13.21 25.64
C VAL A 257 11.96 -12.46 26.74
N THR A 258 13.14 -11.92 26.43
CA THR A 258 13.87 -11.03 27.33
C THR A 258 14.14 -9.71 26.61
N VAL A 259 13.75 -8.60 27.22
CA VAL A 259 13.98 -7.25 26.73
C VAL A 259 15.08 -6.62 27.57
N TRP A 260 16.15 -6.18 26.93
CA TRP A 260 17.28 -5.53 27.57
C TRP A 260 17.30 -4.05 27.21
N LYS A 261 17.48 -3.17 28.20
CA LYS A 261 17.86 -1.77 27.91
C LYS A 261 19.29 -1.78 27.38
N ILE A 262 19.53 -1.10 26.27
CA ILE A 262 20.86 -0.98 25.64
C ILE A 262 21.33 0.47 25.65
N GLN A 263 22.64 0.67 25.69
CA GLN A 263 23.27 1.99 25.65
C GLN A 263 24.55 1.95 24.81
N TRP A 264 24.87 3.04 24.11
CA TRP A 264 26.17 3.20 23.47
C TRP A 264 27.21 3.65 24.48
N LYS A 265 28.28 2.87 24.67
CA LYS A 265 29.36 3.20 25.61
C LYS A 265 30.67 2.56 25.13
N GLU A 266 31.77 3.32 25.13
CA GLU A 266 33.11 2.81 24.74
C GLU A 266 33.12 2.15 23.33
N ASP A 267 32.45 2.76 22.35
CA ASP A 267 32.29 2.28 20.96
C ASP A 267 31.73 0.86 20.79
N LYS A 268 30.94 0.40 21.78
CA LYS A 268 30.15 -0.83 21.73
C LYS A 268 28.72 -0.58 22.22
N ILE A 269 27.81 -1.45 21.79
CA ILE A 269 26.47 -1.56 22.36
C ILE A 269 26.59 -2.36 23.65
N ASP A 270 26.34 -1.71 24.79
CA ASP A 270 26.32 -2.34 26.11
C ASP A 270 24.87 -2.68 26.50
N ARG A 271 24.67 -3.82 27.18
CA ARG A 271 23.36 -4.19 27.75
C ARG A 271 23.37 -3.89 29.24
N ALA A 272 22.25 -3.42 29.79
CA ALA A 272 22.11 -3.30 31.24
C ALA A 272 22.29 -4.66 31.94
N ASP A 273 22.88 -4.66 33.15
CA ASP A 273 23.13 -5.88 33.94
C ASP A 273 21.86 -6.70 34.26
N GLN A 274 20.69 -6.06 34.21
CA GLN A 274 19.39 -6.68 34.41
C GLN A 274 18.45 -6.38 33.23
N PRO A 275 17.61 -7.35 32.83
CA PRO A 275 16.64 -7.14 31.77
C PRO A 275 15.54 -6.17 32.22
N LEU A 276 15.05 -5.36 31.28
CA LEU A 276 13.92 -4.46 31.46
C LEU A 276 12.61 -5.25 31.64
N LEU A 277 12.43 -6.31 30.85
CA LEU A 277 11.28 -7.22 30.89
C LEU A 277 11.75 -8.66 30.65
N ARG A 278 11.09 -9.63 31.27
CA ARG A 278 11.33 -11.06 31.02
C ARG A 278 10.03 -11.84 31.21
N HIS A 279 9.51 -12.41 30.14
CA HIS A 279 8.25 -13.15 30.14
C HIS A 279 8.44 -14.50 29.45
N SER A 280 7.97 -15.58 30.06
CA SER A 280 7.93 -16.89 29.41
C SER A 280 6.81 -16.94 28.36
N TYR A 281 6.94 -17.77 27.31
CA TYR A 281 5.87 -17.87 26.30
C TYR A 281 4.49 -18.25 26.90
N PRO A 282 4.38 -19.15 27.90
CA PRO A 282 3.10 -19.42 28.57
C PRO A 282 2.48 -18.22 29.31
N GLN A 283 3.24 -17.16 29.64
CA GLN A 283 2.70 -15.92 30.21
C GLN A 283 2.20 -14.95 29.12
N ILE A 284 2.64 -15.10 27.87
CA ILE A 284 2.28 -14.18 26.78
C ILE A 284 0.99 -14.68 26.11
N SER A 285 -0.08 -13.90 26.20
CA SER A 285 -1.43 -14.27 25.72
C SER A 285 -1.70 -13.86 24.28
N SER A 286 -1.04 -12.79 23.82
CA SER A 286 -1.14 -12.35 22.43
C SER A 286 0.05 -11.46 22.04
N CYS A 287 0.31 -11.37 20.74
CA CYS A 287 1.17 -10.35 20.16
C CYS A 287 0.60 -9.86 18.82
N GLY A 288 0.96 -8.64 18.42
CA GLY A 288 0.54 -8.08 17.16
C GLY A 288 1.07 -6.68 16.92
N ARG A 289 0.62 -6.08 15.83
CA ARG A 289 0.85 -4.67 15.46
C ARG A 289 -0.48 -4.00 15.15
N ARG A 290 -0.47 -2.68 15.03
CA ARG A 290 -1.61 -1.99 14.42
C ARG A 290 -1.70 -2.34 12.93
N THR A 291 -2.90 -2.21 12.38
CA THR A 291 -3.22 -2.47 10.97
C THR A 291 -3.08 -1.24 10.09
N ASP A 292 -2.75 -0.09 10.67
CA ASP A 292 -2.63 1.21 10.02
C ASP A 292 -1.19 1.53 9.60
N GLU A 293 -0.45 0.55 9.08
CA GLU A 293 0.93 0.68 8.55
C GLU A 293 2.01 1.15 9.56
N THR A 294 1.66 1.53 10.80
CA THR A 294 2.63 2.03 11.79
C THR A 294 3.67 1.00 12.27
N ASN A 295 4.88 1.47 12.57
CA ASN A 295 5.97 0.66 13.17
C ASN A 295 5.72 0.21 14.63
N TYR A 296 4.53 0.45 15.19
CA TYR A 296 4.21 0.07 16.57
C TYR A 296 3.71 -1.38 16.66
N PHE A 297 4.35 -2.14 17.53
CA PHE A 297 3.94 -3.49 17.88
C PHE A 297 3.85 -3.66 19.40
N ALA A 298 3.12 -4.69 19.82
CA ALA A 298 2.96 -4.99 21.22
C ALA A 298 2.80 -6.50 21.46
N TYR A 299 3.05 -6.91 22.69
CA TYR A 299 2.60 -8.19 23.21
C TYR A 299 1.96 -8.00 24.58
N ILE A 300 1.05 -8.90 24.92
CA ILE A 300 0.34 -8.91 26.20
C ILE A 300 0.86 -10.09 27.01
N ALA A 301 1.33 -9.82 28.23
CA ALA A 301 1.72 -10.86 29.18
C ALA A 301 0.91 -10.77 30.46
N GLY A 302 0.61 -11.92 31.05
CA GLY A 302 0.05 -12.06 32.38
C GLY A 302 1.13 -11.94 33.46
N ASP A 303 0.69 -11.67 34.67
CA ASP A 303 1.47 -11.89 35.90
C ASP A 303 1.92 -13.37 35.99
N GLU A 304 0.99 -14.29 35.75
CA GLU A 304 1.21 -15.73 35.65
C GLU A 304 1.00 -16.28 34.22
N SER A 305 0.99 -17.61 34.09
CA SER A 305 0.60 -18.29 32.84
C SER A 305 -0.81 -17.89 32.39
N CYS A 306 -1.07 -17.83 31.09
CA CYS A 306 -2.34 -17.35 30.53
C CYS A 306 -3.58 -18.16 30.96
N THR A 307 -3.39 -19.37 31.48
CA THR A 307 -4.44 -20.23 32.04
C THR A 307 -4.84 -19.88 33.48
N THR A 308 -3.99 -19.15 34.22
CA THR A 308 -4.21 -18.76 35.62
C THR A 308 -4.23 -17.24 35.84
N ALA A 309 -3.51 -16.49 34.98
CA ALA A 309 -3.42 -15.03 35.03
C ALA A 309 -4.80 -14.36 34.96
N SER A 310 -5.05 -13.47 35.92
CA SER A 310 -6.26 -12.64 35.98
C SER A 310 -5.99 -11.17 35.65
N HIS A 311 -4.72 -10.79 35.57
CA HIS A 311 -4.25 -9.44 35.26
C HIS A 311 -3.20 -9.52 34.16
N PHE A 312 -3.50 -8.88 33.03
CA PHE A 312 -2.64 -8.82 31.86
C PHE A 312 -2.18 -7.38 31.63
N ILE A 313 -0.94 -7.24 31.14
CA ILE A 313 -0.29 -5.97 30.80
C ILE A 313 0.14 -6.03 29.34
N CYS A 314 -0.19 -5.00 28.57
CA CYS A 314 0.23 -4.83 27.20
C CYS A 314 1.50 -3.97 27.15
N TYR A 315 2.59 -4.51 26.61
CA TYR A 315 3.89 -3.86 26.45
C TYR A 315 4.06 -3.38 25.03
N VAL A 316 4.30 -2.08 24.84
CA VAL A 316 4.29 -1.41 23.53
C VAL A 316 5.69 -0.98 23.14
N PHE A 317 6.03 -1.29 21.89
CA PHE A 317 7.32 -1.04 21.28
C PHE A 317 7.13 -0.39 19.91
N GLU A 318 8.19 0.25 19.44
CA GLU A 318 8.31 0.76 18.08
C GLU A 318 9.56 0.13 17.45
N SER A 319 9.45 -0.30 16.21
CA SER A 319 10.59 -0.77 15.41
C SER A 319 11.14 0.32 14.51
N ILE A 320 12.39 0.14 14.07
CA ILE A 320 12.99 0.96 13.02
C ILE A 320 12.23 0.85 11.69
N ASP A 321 11.70 -0.33 11.37
CA ASP A 321 10.89 -0.59 10.17
C ASP A 321 9.84 -1.70 10.35
N ARG A 322 8.98 -1.86 9.35
CA ARG A 322 7.88 -2.84 9.29
C ARG A 322 8.34 -4.30 9.28
N GLU A 323 9.54 -4.58 8.75
CA GLU A 323 10.07 -5.93 8.62
C GLU A 323 10.66 -6.43 9.94
N GLU A 324 11.35 -5.57 10.70
CA GLU A 324 11.82 -5.89 12.05
C GLU A 324 10.64 -6.11 13.02
N ALA A 325 9.57 -5.32 12.95
CA ALA A 325 8.32 -5.61 13.67
C ALA A 325 7.74 -6.98 13.24
N ARG A 326 7.66 -7.25 11.93
CA ARG A 326 7.15 -8.53 11.41
C ARG A 326 7.98 -9.71 11.90
N ARG A 327 9.31 -9.57 11.91
CA ARG A 327 10.26 -10.58 12.37
C ARG A 327 10.06 -10.91 13.85
N ILE A 328 9.94 -9.90 14.71
CA ILE A 328 9.68 -10.09 16.15
C ILE A 328 8.31 -10.74 16.38
N ILE A 329 7.22 -10.23 15.78
CA ILE A 329 5.87 -10.80 15.94
C ILE A 329 5.81 -12.26 15.46
N SER A 330 6.45 -12.57 14.33
CA SER A 330 6.51 -13.95 13.81
C SER A 330 7.29 -14.88 14.74
N GLY A 331 8.39 -14.41 15.31
CA GLY A 331 9.19 -15.16 16.28
C GLY A 331 8.46 -15.39 17.61
N LEU A 332 7.71 -14.38 18.10
CA LEU A 332 6.82 -14.51 19.26
C LEU A 332 5.75 -15.59 19.02
N SER A 333 5.09 -15.52 17.87
CA SER A 333 4.04 -16.47 17.46
C SER A 333 4.57 -17.91 17.41
N LEU A 334 5.74 -18.11 16.80
CA LEU A 334 6.41 -19.41 16.74
C LEU A 334 6.84 -19.92 18.14
N GLY A 335 7.12 -19.01 19.08
CA GLY A 335 7.38 -19.33 20.48
C GLY A 335 6.14 -19.84 21.21
N PHE A 336 4.96 -19.26 20.94
CA PHE A 336 3.68 -19.79 21.44
C PHE A 336 3.45 -21.21 20.93
N ASP A 337 3.56 -21.43 19.61
CA ASP A 337 3.36 -22.76 19.02
C ASP A 337 4.28 -23.80 19.69
N ARG A 338 5.59 -23.53 19.75
CA ARG A 338 6.56 -24.44 20.37
C ARG A 338 6.24 -24.81 21.81
N THR A 339 5.74 -23.85 22.61
CA THR A 339 5.43 -24.07 24.03
C THR A 339 4.02 -24.59 24.29
N HIS A 340 3.09 -24.43 23.35
CA HIS A 340 1.75 -25.02 23.41
C HIS A 340 1.75 -26.53 23.16
N TRP A 341 2.70 -27.04 22.39
CA TRP A 341 2.85 -28.49 22.09
C TRP A 341 3.80 -29.24 23.05
N THR A 342 4.40 -28.58 24.05
CA THR A 342 5.40 -29.18 24.96
C THR A 342 5.02 -29.19 26.45
N LEU A 343 3.81 -28.74 26.78
CA LEU A 343 3.21 -28.78 28.13
C LEU A 343 2.06 -29.80 28.23
#